data_AF-A0A1Q5DIH3-F1
#
_entry.id   AF-A0A1Q5DIH3-F1
#
_cell.length_a   1.000
_cell.length_b   1.000
_cell.length_c   1.000
_cell.angle_alpha   90.00
_cell.angle_beta   90.00
_cell.angle_gamma   90.00
#
_symmetry.space_group_name_H-M   'P 1'
#
loop_
_entity.id
_entity.type
_entity.pdbx_description
1 polymer ?
#
loop_
_entity_poly.entity_id
_entity_poly.type
_entity_poly.pdbx_seq_one_letter_code
_entity_poly.pdbx_strand_id
1 'polypeptide(L)'
;MSDTRTPAQIEADIISRRAQLAVVLDEIGVRVHPKTMIGDAKAKVASTVDRTAGRAFVAVNRSVSDVKAQFVTEDGSPRLERVIPAALLVAGAVALLTVSSRPSSSRSSRRKRR
;
A
#
# COMPACT_ATOMS: atom_id res chain seq x y z
N MET A 1 -42.80 -35.91 -28.95
CA MET A 1 -42.97 -37.13 -28.16
C MET A 1 -42.57 -36.80 -26.73
N SER A 2 -43.56 -36.63 -25.86
CA SER A 2 -43.38 -36.40 -24.43
C SER A 2 -42.93 -37.72 -23.82
N ASP A 3 -41.63 -37.83 -23.60
CA ASP A 3 -41.01 -38.93 -22.89
C ASP A 3 -41.40 -38.83 -21.42
N THR A 4 -42.60 -39.35 -21.09
CA THR A 4 -43.14 -39.33 -19.73
C THR A 4 -42.32 -40.32 -18.91
N ARG A 5 -41.21 -39.82 -18.37
CA ARG A 5 -40.34 -40.58 -17.47
C ARG A 5 -41.20 -41.16 -16.35
N THR A 6 -41.10 -42.46 -16.19
CA THR A 6 -41.81 -43.14 -15.11
C THR A 6 -41.26 -42.65 -13.77
N PRO A 7 -42.08 -42.56 -12.71
CA PRO A 7 -41.63 -42.12 -11.40
C PRO A 7 -40.38 -42.88 -10.90
N ALA A 8 -40.30 -44.19 -11.18
CA ALA A 8 -39.16 -45.03 -10.85
C ALA A 8 -37.86 -44.61 -11.58
N GLN A 9 -37.96 -44.14 -12.83
CA GLN A 9 -36.80 -43.63 -13.58
C GLN A 9 -36.33 -42.28 -13.07
N ILE A 10 -37.25 -41.43 -12.60
CA ILE A 10 -36.90 -40.14 -11.99
C ILE A 10 -36.16 -40.37 -10.68
N GLU A 11 -36.61 -41.34 -9.87
CA GLU A 11 -35.98 -41.69 -8.60
C GLU A 11 -34.57 -42.30 -8.80
N ALA A 12 -34.41 -43.16 -9.81
CA ALA A 12 -33.11 -43.69 -10.20
C ALA A 12 -32.14 -42.60 -10.70
N ASP A 13 -32.62 -41.60 -11.44
CA ASP A 13 -31.79 -40.48 -11.91
C ASP A 13 -31.40 -39.55 -10.76
N ILE A 14 -32.30 -39.30 -9.80
CA ILE A 14 -32.00 -38.50 -8.61
C ILE A 14 -30.90 -39.15 -7.77
N ILE A 15 -30.97 -40.46 -7.55
CA ILE A 15 -29.94 -41.20 -6.79
C ILE A 15 -28.60 -41.13 -7.52
N SER A 16 -28.59 -41.35 -8.83
CA SER A 16 -27.38 -41.28 -9.65
C SER A 16 -26.75 -39.88 -9.63
N ARG A 17 -27.56 -38.82 -9.72
CA ARG A 17 -27.09 -37.43 -9.65
C ARG A 17 -26.55 -37.08 -8.27
N ARG A 18 -27.20 -37.53 -7.19
CA ARG A 18 -26.71 -37.31 -5.82
C ARG A 18 -25.35 -37.97 -5.59
N ALA A 19 -25.15 -39.17 -6.11
CA ALA A 19 -23.87 -39.86 -6.05
C ALA A 19 -22.76 -39.10 -6.79
N GLN A 20 -23.04 -38.60 -8.01
CA GLN A 20 -22.08 -37.78 -8.76
C GLN A 20 -21.75 -36.46 -8.04
N LEU A 21 -22.73 -35.78 -7.46
CA LEU A 21 -22.51 -34.52 -6.73
C LEU A 21 -21.64 -34.72 -5.49
N ALA A 22 -21.80 -35.82 -4.75
CA ALA A 22 -20.97 -36.11 -3.58
C ALA A 22 -19.49 -36.24 -3.95
N VAL A 23 -19.19 -36.91 -5.08
CA VAL A 23 -17.82 -37.06 -5.59
C VAL A 23 -17.22 -35.69 -5.97
N VAL A 24 -17.99 -34.85 -6.67
CA VAL A 24 -17.53 -33.52 -7.09
C VAL A 24 -17.36 -32.58 -5.88
N LEU A 25 -18.24 -32.65 -4.89
CA LEU A 25 -18.15 -31.85 -3.67
C LEU A 25 -16.95 -32.24 -2.81
N ASP A 26 -16.60 -33.52 -2.75
CA ASP A 26 -15.39 -33.99 -2.09
C ASP A 26 -14.13 -33.46 -2.78
N GLU A 27 -14.07 -33.56 -4.11
CA GLU A 27 -12.95 -33.03 -4.90
C GLU A 27 -12.79 -31.50 -4.76
N ILE A 28 -13.90 -30.75 -4.80
CA ILE A 28 -13.89 -29.30 -4.57
C ILE A 28 -13.51 -29.00 -3.11
N GLY A 29 -14.09 -29.71 -2.14
CA GLY A 29 -13.83 -29.50 -0.71
C GLY A 29 -12.35 -29.62 -0.31
N VAL A 30 -11.60 -30.52 -0.96
CA VAL A 30 -10.15 -30.65 -0.76
C VAL A 30 -9.39 -29.46 -1.39
N ARG A 31 -9.80 -28.99 -2.58
CA ARG A 31 -9.09 -27.92 -3.30
C ARG A 31 -9.39 -26.51 -2.77
N VAL A 32 -10.59 -26.25 -2.23
CA VAL A 32 -10.99 -24.91 -1.73
C VAL A 32 -10.86 -24.80 -0.21
N HIS A 33 -9.96 -25.58 0.41
CA HIS A 33 -9.77 -25.52 1.85
C HIS A 33 -9.47 -24.06 2.27
N PRO A 34 -10.33 -23.40 3.09
CA PRO A 34 -10.25 -21.96 3.30
C PRO A 34 -8.89 -21.49 3.83
N LYS A 35 -8.24 -22.37 4.61
CA LYS A 35 -6.94 -22.12 5.25
C LYS A 35 -5.80 -21.99 4.24
N THR A 36 -5.81 -22.74 3.15
CA THR A 36 -4.75 -22.66 2.10
C THR A 36 -4.95 -21.45 1.21
N MET A 37 -6.19 -21.14 0.79
CA MET A 37 -6.43 -19.94 -0.02
C MET A 37 -6.06 -18.64 0.70
N ILE A 38 -6.40 -18.53 1.99
CA ILE A 38 -6.05 -17.36 2.80
C ILE A 38 -4.53 -17.28 2.99
N GLY A 39 -3.87 -18.43 3.20
CA GLY A 39 -2.41 -18.51 3.27
C GLY A 39 -1.72 -18.00 2.00
N ASP A 40 -2.15 -18.48 0.84
CA ASP A 40 -1.60 -18.10 -0.47
C ASP A 40 -1.84 -16.62 -0.79
N ALA A 41 -3.03 -16.11 -0.48
CA ALA A 41 -3.35 -14.69 -0.64
C ALA A 41 -2.43 -13.82 0.25
N LYS A 42 -2.23 -14.19 1.52
CA LYS A 42 -1.37 -13.47 2.45
C LYS A 42 0.10 -13.51 2.00
N ALA A 43 0.59 -14.66 1.54
CA ALA A 43 1.95 -14.81 1.04
C ALA A 43 2.20 -13.94 -0.21
N LYS A 44 1.22 -13.87 -1.13
CA LYS A 44 1.33 -13.04 -2.34
C LYS A 44 1.38 -11.56 -2.01
N VAL A 45 0.56 -11.09 -1.06
CA VAL A 45 0.59 -9.70 -0.57
C VAL A 45 1.92 -9.40 0.12
N ALA A 46 2.37 -10.25 1.03
CA ALA A 46 3.66 -10.08 1.70
C ALA A 46 4.82 -9.99 0.70
N SER A 47 4.86 -10.86 -0.31
CA SER A 47 5.90 -10.83 -1.34
C SER A 47 5.87 -9.56 -2.22
N THR A 48 4.68 -8.97 -2.41
CA THR A 48 4.53 -7.73 -3.18
C THR A 48 5.00 -6.52 -2.37
N VAL A 49 4.70 -6.52 -1.07
CA VAL A 49 5.19 -5.51 -0.12
C VAL A 49 6.70 -5.60 -0.02
N ASP A 50 7.29 -6.78 0.16
CA ASP A 50 8.74 -6.95 0.28
C ASP A 50 9.49 -6.41 -0.94
N ARG A 51 9.02 -6.71 -2.16
CA ARG A 51 9.65 -6.20 -3.39
C ARG A 51 9.49 -4.70 -3.55
N THR A 52 8.36 -4.14 -3.14
CA THR A 52 8.05 -2.72 -3.32
C THR A 52 8.74 -1.88 -2.24
N ALA A 53 8.58 -2.26 -0.98
CA ALA A 53 9.21 -1.62 0.16
C ALA A 53 10.74 -1.78 0.11
N GLY A 54 11.25 -2.95 -0.25
CA GLY A 54 12.69 -3.17 -0.43
C GLY A 54 13.28 -2.29 -1.51
N ARG A 55 12.63 -2.19 -2.69
CA ARG A 55 13.08 -1.29 -3.77
C ARG A 55 12.95 0.18 -3.38
N ALA A 56 11.88 0.58 -2.71
CA ALA A 56 11.69 1.94 -2.25
C ALA A 56 12.77 2.34 -1.22
N PHE A 57 13.06 1.47 -0.26
CA PHE A 57 14.08 1.68 0.75
C PHE A 57 15.48 1.84 0.14
N VAL A 58 15.84 0.98 -0.81
CA VAL A 58 17.13 1.07 -1.52
C VAL A 58 17.21 2.34 -2.37
N ALA A 59 16.13 2.70 -3.08
CA ALA A 59 16.09 3.91 -3.89
C ALA A 59 16.24 5.18 -3.03
N VAL A 60 15.58 5.23 -1.87
CA VAL A 60 15.68 6.33 -0.92
C VAL A 60 17.09 6.40 -0.30
N ASN A 61 17.64 5.28 0.15
CA ASN A 61 18.99 5.30 0.72
C ASN A 61 20.05 5.70 -0.32
N ARG A 62 19.88 5.27 -1.56
CA ARG A 62 20.77 5.68 -2.65
C ARG A 62 20.67 7.18 -2.89
N SER A 63 19.47 7.73 -3.02
CA SER A 63 19.30 9.17 -3.25
C SER A 63 19.83 10.02 -2.09
N VAL A 64 19.56 9.62 -0.84
CA VAL A 64 20.10 10.30 0.36
C VAL A 64 21.63 10.21 0.40
N SER A 65 22.20 9.06 0.03
CA SER A 65 23.65 8.88 -0.01
C SER A 65 24.31 9.74 -1.09
N ASP A 66 23.70 9.82 -2.27
CA ASP A 66 24.18 10.64 -3.39
C ASP A 66 24.12 12.13 -3.04
N VAL A 67 23.06 12.59 -2.37
CA VAL A 67 22.97 13.96 -1.87
C VAL A 67 24.02 14.21 -0.79
N LYS A 68 24.15 13.31 0.20
CA LYS A 68 25.15 13.43 1.27
C LYS A 68 26.58 13.54 0.69
N ALA A 69 26.91 12.76 -0.33
CA ALA A 69 28.21 12.77 -0.99
C ALA A 69 28.61 14.15 -1.54
N GLN A 70 27.65 15.01 -1.87
CA GLN A 70 27.94 16.37 -2.32
C GLN A 70 28.37 17.30 -1.18
N PHE A 71 28.03 16.96 0.06
CA PHE A 71 28.26 17.76 1.26
C PHE A 71 29.37 17.20 2.16
N VAL A 72 29.93 16.04 1.85
CA VAL A 72 31.06 15.44 2.57
C VAL A 72 32.27 15.27 1.66
N THR A 73 33.45 15.24 2.24
CA THR A 73 34.71 14.92 1.56
C THR A 73 34.95 13.41 1.50
N GLU A 74 36.02 12.98 0.84
CA GLU A 74 36.37 11.55 0.68
C GLU A 74 36.73 10.88 2.02
N ASP A 75 37.30 11.63 2.96
CA ASP A 75 37.57 11.24 4.35
C ASP A 75 36.32 11.30 5.25
N GLY A 76 35.17 11.74 4.71
CA GLY A 76 33.89 11.80 5.41
C GLY A 76 33.67 13.06 6.24
N SER A 77 34.58 14.03 6.21
CA SER A 77 34.39 15.31 6.91
C SER A 77 33.39 16.22 6.17
N PRO A 78 32.60 17.04 6.89
CA PRO A 78 31.63 17.93 6.24
C PRO A 78 32.32 19.03 5.45
N ARG A 79 31.90 19.24 4.19
CA ARG A 79 32.30 20.38 3.36
C ARG A 79 31.62 21.63 3.86
N LEU A 80 32.21 22.30 4.85
CA LEU A 80 31.65 23.51 5.47
C LEU A 80 31.33 24.61 4.44
N GLU A 81 32.14 24.70 3.37
CA GLU A 81 31.91 25.60 2.23
C GLU A 81 30.54 25.40 1.56
N ARG A 82 29.97 24.18 1.60
CA ARG A 82 28.66 23.83 0.99
C ARG A 82 27.56 23.68 2.03
N VAL A 83 27.90 23.12 3.19
CA VAL A 83 26.93 22.87 4.27
C VAL A 83 26.42 24.17 4.87
N ILE A 84 27.30 25.16 5.11
CA ILE A 84 26.89 26.43 5.75
C ILE A 84 25.88 27.19 4.87
N PRO A 85 26.13 27.43 3.57
CA PRO A 85 25.15 28.12 2.72
C PRO A 85 23.82 27.36 2.61
N ALA A 86 23.87 26.03 2.47
CA ALA A 86 22.66 25.20 2.38
C ALA A 86 21.84 25.25 3.68
N ALA A 87 22.49 25.16 4.84
CA ALA A 87 21.84 25.25 6.15
C ALA A 87 21.18 26.61 6.36
N LEU A 88 21.83 27.71 5.96
CA LEU A 88 21.26 29.06 6.03
C LEU A 88 20.03 29.21 5.13
N LEU A 89 20.06 28.67 3.91
CA LEU A 89 18.91 28.65 3.01
C LEU A 89 17.72 27.90 3.61
N VAL A 90 17.96 26.71 4.16
CA VAL A 90 16.91 25.90 4.80
C VAL A 90 16.32 26.65 6.00
N ALA A 91 17.18 27.19 6.86
CA ALA A 91 16.74 27.97 8.03
C ALA A 91 15.90 29.19 7.60
N GLY A 92 16.34 29.92 6.58
CA GLY A 92 15.63 31.06 6.03
C GLY A 92 14.27 30.68 5.43
N ALA A 93 14.20 29.58 4.68
CA ALA A 93 12.95 29.08 4.12
C ALA A 93 11.96 28.66 5.22
N VAL A 94 12.42 27.94 6.24
CA VAL A 94 11.58 27.56 7.40
C VAL A 94 11.09 28.80 8.14
N ALA A 95 11.97 29.76 8.42
CA ALA A 95 11.60 31.02 9.06
C ALA A 95 10.54 31.77 8.23
N LEU A 96 10.72 31.87 6.92
CA LEU A 96 9.76 32.50 6.02
C LEU A 96 8.40 31.78 6.02
N LEU A 97 8.40 30.46 5.93
CA LEU A 97 7.19 29.64 5.98
C LEU A 97 6.45 29.87 7.31
N THR A 98 7.16 29.75 8.44
CA THR A 98 6.54 29.96 9.77
C THR A 98 5.96 31.36 9.95
N VAL A 99 6.60 32.39 9.41
CA VAL A 99 6.08 33.77 9.44
C VAL A 99 4.87 33.93 8.53
N SER A 100 4.91 33.36 7.32
CA SER A 100 3.82 33.45 6.34
C SER A 100 2.55 32.68 6.75
N SER A 101 2.69 31.61 7.52
CA SER A 101 1.57 30.80 8.02
C SER A 101 0.87 31.41 9.24
N ARG A 102 1.34 32.55 9.78
CA ARG A 102 0.62 33.24 10.86
C ARG A 102 -0.65 33.91 10.30
N PRO A 103 -1.85 33.55 10.77
CA PRO A 103 -3.09 34.19 10.32
C PRO A 103 -3.09 35.66 10.73
N SER A 104 -3.40 36.55 9.78
CA SER A 104 -3.40 38.01 9.94
C SER A 104 -4.61 38.51 10.73
N SER A 105 -4.71 38.22 12.03
CA SER A 105 -5.73 38.79 12.90
C SER A 105 -5.35 40.21 13.36
N SER A 106 -5.31 41.18 12.44
CA SER A 106 -5.22 42.61 12.81
C SER A 106 -5.66 43.52 11.65
N ARG A 107 -6.98 43.60 11.42
CA ARG A 107 -7.60 44.76 10.73
C ARG A 107 -9.13 44.73 10.85
N SER A 108 -9.67 44.93 12.05
CA SER A 108 -11.04 45.43 12.16
C SER A 108 -11.33 46.03 13.54
N SER A 109 -11.03 47.32 13.70
CA SER A 109 -11.67 48.14 14.74
C SER A 109 -11.57 49.63 14.38
N ARG A 110 -12.22 50.05 13.30
CA ARG A 110 -12.40 51.48 13.01
C ARG A 110 -13.69 51.77 12.26
N ARG A 111 -14.83 51.40 12.85
CA ARG A 111 -16.13 51.95 12.44
C ARG A 111 -17.18 51.80 13.55
N LYS A 112 -17.13 52.66 14.56
CA LYS A 112 -18.31 53.04 15.34
C LYS A 112 -18.08 54.33 16.11
N ARG A 113 -18.09 55.45 15.39
CA ARG A 113 -18.45 56.78 15.91
C ARG A 113 -19.02 57.58 14.75
N ARG A 114 -20.33 57.51 14.59
CA ARG A 114 -21.24 58.58 14.17
C ARG A 114 -22.65 58.04 14.33
#